data_AF-A0A7C7TER7-F1
#
_entry.id   AF-A0A7C7TER7-F1
#
_cell.length_a   1.000
_cell.length_b   1.000
_cell.length_c   1.000
_cell.angle_alpha   90.00
_cell.angle_beta   90.00
_cell.angle_gamma   90.00
#
_symmetry.space_group_name_H-M   'P 1'
#
loop_
_entity.id
_entity.type
_entity.pdbx_description
1 polymer ?
#
loop_
_entity_poly.entity_id
_entity_poly.type
_entity_poly.pdbx_seq_one_letter_code
_entity_poly.pdbx_strand_id
1 'polypeptide(L)'
;MSAYGSYQNAYRRASVNTMDQGKLIVMLYDGAIRNVNFALQHLKDDEVEKSHNCLVKAKNIVTELLSTLNMEQGGEIAKNLQSLYSYMFNQLVESNVRKDPKPA
;
A
#
# COMPACT_ATOMS: atom_id res chain seq x y z
N MET A 1 22.35 -10.36 16.21
CA MET A 1 21.14 -10.53 15.38
C MET A 1 20.50 -11.86 15.78
N SER A 2 19.40 -11.85 16.54
CA SER A 2 18.84 -13.06 17.17
C SER A 2 18.19 -13.99 16.14
N ALA A 3 18.48 -15.29 16.25
CA ALA A 3 17.92 -16.35 15.40
C ALA A 3 16.38 -16.32 15.33
N TYR A 4 15.70 -15.79 16.36
CA TYR A 4 14.25 -15.68 16.43
C TYR A 4 13.63 -14.79 15.32
N GLY A 5 14.30 -13.69 14.97
CA GLY A 5 13.87 -12.82 13.87
C GLY A 5 14.02 -13.49 12.49
N SER A 6 15.00 -14.39 12.34
CA SER A 6 15.21 -15.14 11.10
C SER A 6 14.08 -16.13 10.85
N TYR A 7 13.66 -16.88 11.88
CA TYR A 7 12.55 -17.83 11.77
C TYR A 7 11.22 -17.14 11.46
N GLN A 8 10.87 -16.05 12.14
CA GLN A 8 9.63 -15.30 11.86
C GLN A 8 9.56 -14.76 10.42
N ASN A 9 10.71 -14.37 9.86
CA ASN A 9 10.79 -13.90 8.48
C ASN A 9 10.68 -15.05 7.48
N ALA A 10 11.28 -16.22 7.78
CA ALA A 10 11.14 -17.43 6.96
C ALA A 10 9.69 -17.92 6.92
N TYR A 11 9.00 -17.95 8.07
CA TYR A 11 7.57 -18.32 8.13
C TYR A 11 6.69 -17.35 7.35
N ARG A 12 6.90 -16.03 7.49
CA ARG A 12 6.15 -15.05 6.69
C ARG A 12 6.33 -15.26 5.20
N ARG A 13 7.58 -15.44 4.74
CA ARG A 13 7.90 -15.71 3.32
C ARG A 13 7.26 -17.01 2.83
N ALA A 14 7.35 -18.10 3.59
CA ALA A 14 6.73 -19.37 3.22
C ALA A 14 5.20 -19.26 3.11
N SER A 15 4.57 -18.52 4.03
CA SER A 15 3.11 -18.27 3.94
C SER A 15 2.73 -17.46 2.70
N VAL A 16 3.51 -16.44 2.35
CA VAL A 16 3.27 -15.62 1.15
C VAL A 16 3.43 -16.46 -0.12
N ASN A 17 4.48 -17.29 -0.20
CA ASN A 17 4.78 -18.10 -1.38
C ASN A 17 3.76 -19.22 -1.66
N THR A 18 2.93 -19.56 -0.68
CA THR A 18 1.90 -20.63 -0.80
C THR A 18 0.48 -20.06 -0.88
N MET A 19 0.32 -18.74 -0.81
CA MET A 19 -0.97 -18.09 -0.91
C MET A 19 -1.46 -17.98 -2.35
N ASP A 20 -2.78 -18.10 -2.51
CA ASP A 20 -3.46 -17.75 -3.76
C ASP A 20 -3.26 -16.27 -4.11
N GLN A 21 -3.16 -15.98 -5.40
CA GLN A 21 -2.92 -14.64 -5.92
C GLN A 21 -4.00 -13.64 -5.50
N GLY A 22 -5.27 -14.05 -5.47
CA GLY A 22 -6.36 -13.21 -5.02
C GLY A 22 -6.20 -12.80 -3.55
N LYS A 23 -5.72 -13.72 -2.71
CA LYS A 23 -5.45 -13.42 -1.29
C LYS A 23 -4.29 -12.43 -1.11
N LEU A 24 -3.25 -12.52 -1.94
CA LEU A 24 -2.15 -11.54 -1.94
C LEU A 24 -2.65 -10.15 -2.28
N ILE A 25 -3.53 -10.02 -3.27
CA ILE A 25 -4.16 -8.75 -3.66
C ILE A 25 -4.98 -8.16 -2.50
N VAL A 26 -5.81 -8.99 -1.83
CA VAL A 26 -6.58 -8.54 -0.65
C VAL A 26 -5.65 -8.05 0.47
N MET A 27 -4.55 -8.75 0.74
CA MET A 27 -3.57 -8.33 1.73
C MET A 27 -2.87 -7.02 1.37
N LEU A 28 -2.63 -6.75 0.08
CA LEU A 28 -2.13 -5.46 -0.38
C LEU A 28 -3.14 -4.36 -0.07
N TYR A 29 -4.42 -4.53 -0.40
CA TYR A 29 -5.46 -3.55 -0.05
C TYR A 29 -5.53 -3.29 1.45
N ASP A 30 -5.56 -4.34 2.27
CA ASP A 30 -5.55 -4.23 3.73
C ASP A 30 -4.33 -3.45 4.24
N GLY A 31 -3.16 -3.73 3.65
CA GLY A 31 -1.92 -3.04 3.94
C GLY A 31 -1.99 -1.55 3.60
N ALA A 32 -2.51 -1.20 2.42
CA ALA A 32 -2.66 0.20 2.00
C ALA A 32 -3.62 0.96 2.92
N ILE A 33 -4.81 0.41 3.15
CA ILE A 33 -5.85 1.00 4.01
C ILE A 33 -5.31 1.21 5.42
N ARG A 34 -4.66 0.19 6.00
CA ARG A 34 -4.07 0.28 7.34
C ARG A 34 -3.04 1.40 7.43
N ASN A 35 -2.15 1.53 6.45
CA ASN A 35 -1.13 2.57 6.46
C ASN A 35 -1.75 3.96 6.29
N VAL A 36 -2.78 4.13 5.47
CA VAL A 36 -3.51 5.41 5.37
C VAL A 36 -4.15 5.79 6.72
N ASN A 37 -4.81 4.84 7.38
CA ASN A 37 -5.41 5.09 8.69
C ASN A 37 -4.37 5.47 9.76
N PHE A 38 -3.21 4.81 9.77
CA PHE A 38 -2.11 5.20 10.65
C PHE A 38 -1.54 6.57 10.30
N ALA A 39 -1.41 6.90 9.02
CA ALA A 39 -0.96 8.22 8.61
C ALA A 39 -1.91 9.33 9.11
N LEU A 40 -3.22 9.11 9.02
CA LEU A 40 -4.24 10.02 9.53
C LEU A 40 -4.15 10.18 11.05
N GLN A 41 -3.94 9.09 11.78
CA GLN A 41 -3.76 9.14 13.23
C GLN A 41 -2.49 9.92 13.61
N HIS A 42 -1.35 9.61 12.97
CA HIS A 42 -0.10 10.33 13.20
C HIS A 42 -0.18 11.82 12.84
N LEU A 43 -0.98 12.21 11.84
CA LEU A 43 -1.22 13.64 11.56
C LEU A 43 -2.00 14.32 12.68
N LYS A 44 -2.99 13.65 13.28
CA LYS A 44 -3.76 14.20 14.41
C LYS A 44 -2.89 14.38 15.66
N ASP A 45 -1.89 13.53 15.81
CA ASP A 45 -0.98 13.52 16.95
C ASP A 45 0.30 14.38 16.69
N ASP A 46 0.31 15.19 15.61
CA ASP A 46 1.45 16.01 15.16
C ASP A 46 2.75 15.22 14.86
N GLU A 47 2.65 13.90 14.66
CA GLU A 47 3.76 12.99 14.37
C GLU A 47 4.04 12.93 12.85
N VAL A 48 4.45 14.07 12.29
CA VAL A 48 4.59 14.29 10.83
C VAL A 48 5.48 13.26 10.12
N GLU A 49 6.61 12.86 10.74
CA GLU A 49 7.54 11.89 10.16
C GLU A 49 6.92 10.48 10.10
N LYS A 50 6.21 10.07 11.16
CA LYS A 50 5.53 8.77 11.18
C LYS A 50 4.40 8.75 10.15
N SER A 51 3.66 9.84 10.03
CA SER A 51 2.66 9.99 8.97
C SER A 51 3.27 9.85 7.58
N HIS A 52 4.38 10.55 7.31
CA HIS A 52 5.11 10.44 6.05
C HIS A 52 5.49 8.98 5.74
N ASN A 53 6.08 8.28 6.71
CA ASN A 53 6.49 6.88 6.54
C ASN A 53 5.31 5.95 6.24
N CYS A 54 4.16 6.18 6.86
CA CYS A 54 2.93 5.46 6.57
C CYS A 54 2.40 5.75 5.15
N LEU A 55 2.36 7.02 4.73
CA LEU A 55 1.93 7.40 3.38
C LEU A 55 2.85 6.83 2.29
N VAL A 56 4.17 6.80 2.53
CA VAL A 56 5.13 6.17 1.60
C VAL A 56 4.85 4.67 1.47
N LYS A 57 4.54 3.97 2.57
CA LYS A 57 4.18 2.55 2.52
C LYS A 57 2.89 2.31 1.74
N ALA A 58 1.84 3.09 1.98
CA ALA A 58 0.59 3.01 1.23
C ALA A 58 0.82 3.26 -0.27
N LYS A 59 1.60 4.30 -0.60
CA LYS A 59 1.98 4.64 -1.97
C LYS A 59 2.70 3.48 -2.67
N ASN A 60 3.69 2.87 -2.01
CA ASN A 60 4.43 1.75 -2.58
C ASN A 60 3.52 0.54 -2.89
N ILE A 61 2.53 0.27 -2.03
CA ILE A 61 1.54 -0.78 -2.27
C ILE A 61 0.69 -0.45 -3.50
N VAL A 62 0.19 0.78 -3.63
CA VAL A 62 -0.60 1.21 -4.80
C VAL A 62 0.25 1.14 -6.08
N THR A 63 1.53 1.51 -6.01
CA THR A 63 2.46 1.38 -7.14
C THR A 63 2.66 -0.09 -7.55
N GLU A 64 2.74 -1.01 -6.60
CA GLU A 64 2.83 -2.45 -6.88
C GLU A 64 1.54 -3.00 -7.52
N LEU A 65 0.37 -2.59 -7.02
CA LEU A 65 -0.91 -2.95 -7.63
C LEU A 65 -1.02 -2.42 -9.06
N LEU A 66 -0.49 -1.23 -9.32
CA LEU A 66 -0.44 -0.62 -10.65
C LEU A 66 0.52 -1.34 -11.60
N SER A 67 1.74 -1.66 -11.14
CA SER A 67 2.76 -2.29 -11.96
C SER A 67 2.44 -3.74 -12.35
N THR A 68 1.57 -4.40 -11.57
CA THR A 68 1.20 -5.82 -11.75
C THR A 68 -0.09 -6.02 -12.54
N LEU A 69 -0.74 -4.96 -13.03
CA LEU A 69 -1.93 -5.08 -13.88
C LEU A 69 -1.60 -5.77 -15.20
N ASN A 70 -2.35 -6.84 -15.51
CA ASN A 70 -2.31 -7.46 -16.82
C ASN A 70 -3.19 -6.66 -17.79
N MET A 71 -2.57 -5.74 -18.53
CA MET A 71 -3.26 -4.85 -19.47
C MET A 71 -3.80 -5.58 -20.71
N GLU A 72 -3.18 -6.70 -21.10
CA GLU A 72 -3.59 -7.49 -22.27
C GLU A 72 -4.86 -8.30 -21.97
N GLN A 73 -4.83 -9.10 -20.90
CA GLN A 73 -5.95 -9.96 -20.54
C GLN A 73 -7.04 -9.21 -19.76
N GLY A 74 -6.68 -8.18 -19.00
CA GLY A 74 -7.61 -7.45 -18.14
C GLY A 74 -8.45 -6.40 -18.88
N GLY A 75 -8.10 -6.04 -20.12
CA GLY A 75 -8.91 -5.19 -20.99
C GLY A 75 -9.39 -3.89 -20.32
N GLU A 76 -10.70 -3.64 -20.37
CA GLU A 76 -11.32 -2.44 -19.78
C GLU A 76 -11.17 -2.36 -18.26
N ILE A 77 -11.23 -3.50 -17.56
CA ILE A 77 -11.07 -3.55 -16.10
C ILE A 77 -9.67 -3.09 -15.71
N ALA A 78 -8.63 -3.58 -16.40
CA ALA A 78 -7.26 -3.16 -16.14
C ALA A 78 -7.05 -1.66 -16.41
N LYS A 79 -7.68 -1.10 -17.46
CA LYS A 79 -7.64 0.35 -17.73
C LYS A 79 -8.32 1.18 -16.63
N ASN A 80 -9.45 0.72 -16.13
CA ASN A 80 -10.17 1.38 -15.04
C ASN A 80 -9.37 1.32 -13.74
N LEU A 81 -8.78 0.17 -13.43
CA LEU A 81 -7.89 0.01 -12.27
C LEU A 81 -6.62 0.85 -12.39
N GLN A 82 -5.99 0.91 -13.57
CA GLN A 82 -4.84 1.77 -13.83
C GLN A 82 -5.16 3.23 -13.53
N SER A 83 -6.31 3.71 -14.02
CA SER A 83 -6.78 5.08 -13.79
C SER A 83 -7.04 5.35 -12.31
N LEU A 84 -7.70 4.41 -11.64
CA LEU A 84 -8.00 4.50 -10.21
C LEU A 84 -6.73 4.52 -9.35
N TYR A 85 -5.80 3.62 -9.59
CA TYR A 85 -4.55 3.54 -8.83
C TYR A 85 -3.64 4.74 -9.09
N SER A 86 -3.63 5.27 -10.31
CA SER A 86 -2.92 6.52 -10.63
C SER A 86 -3.49 7.70 -9.85
N TYR A 87 -4.83 7.80 -9.78
CA TYR A 87 -5.48 8.82 -8.96
C TYR A 87 -5.15 8.66 -7.47
N MET A 88 -5.25 7.45 -6.93
CA MET A 88 -4.89 7.16 -5.53
C MET A 88 -3.43 7.52 -5.22
N PHE A 89 -2.50 7.19 -6.13
CA PHE A 89 -1.09 7.54 -5.98
C PHE A 89 -0.90 9.06 -5.86
N ASN A 90 -1.54 9.83 -6.74
CA ASN A 90 -1.44 11.29 -6.73
C ASN A 90 -2.01 11.87 -5.42
N GLN A 91 -3.16 11.37 -4.98
CA GLN A 91 -3.78 11.78 -3.71
C GLN A 91 -2.89 11.50 -2.51
N LEU A 92 -2.21 10.34 -2.46
CA LEU A 92 -1.28 10.00 -1.39
C LEU A 92 -0.03 10.90 -1.40
N VAL A 93 0.49 11.25 -2.59
CA VAL A 93 1.61 12.19 -2.73
C VAL A 93 1.20 13.58 -2.25
N GLU A 94 0.06 14.08 -2.72
CA GLU A 94 -0.45 15.39 -2.36
C GLU A 94 -0.74 15.51 -0.86
N SER A 95 -1.40 14.52 -0.27
CA SER A 95 -1.64 14.45 1.18
C SER A 95 -0.32 14.49 1.96
N ASN A 96 0.72 13.81 1.47
CA ASN A 96 2.01 13.77 2.14
C ASN A 96 2.77 15.10 2.05
N VAL A 97 2.63 15.83 0.94
CA VAL A 97 3.23 17.15 0.75
C VAL A 97 2.50 18.21 1.57
N ARG A 98 1.16 18.23 1.50
CA ARG A 98 0.32 19.26 2.15
C ARG A 98 0.09 18.99 3.64
N LYS A 99 0.31 17.76 4.09
CA LYS A 99 -0.11 17.28 5.43
C LYS A 99 -1.61 17.48 5.67
N ASP A 100 -2.39 17.40 4.59
CA ASP A 100 -3.84 17.49 4.63
C ASP A 100 -4.42 16.07 4.82
N PRO A 101 -5.24 15.84 5.86
CA PRO A 101 -5.94 14.56 6.04
C PRO A 101 -7.10 14.34 5.05
N LYS A 102 -7.49 15.34 4.26
CA LYS A 102 -8.54 15.20 3.24
C LYS A 102 -7.94 14.98 1.86
N PRO A 103 -8.51 14.06 1.04
CA PRO A 103 -8.19 14.02 -0.38
C PRO A 103 -8.61 15.34 -1.03
N ALA A 104 -7.76 15.82 -1.94
CA ALA A 104 -7.99 17.03 -2.74
C ALA A 104 -9.11 16.81 -3.77
#